data_AF-A0AAE2MKS1-F1
#
_entry.id   AF-A0AAE2MKS1-F1
#
_cell.length_a   1.000
_cell.length_b   1.000
_cell.length_c   1.000
_cell.angle_alpha   90.00
_cell.angle_beta   90.00
_cell.angle_gamma   90.00
#
_symmetry.space_group_name_H-M   'P 1'
#
loop_
_entity.id
_entity.type
_entity.pdbx_description
1 polymer ?
#
loop_
_entity_poly.entity_id
_entity_poly.type
_entity_poly.pdbx_seq_one_letter_code
_entity_poly.pdbx_strand_id
1 'polypeptide(L)'
;MTTVDLYRLARYSKPDFKTEKYEKPGPNHFVRPNLFARPVFVGPDAAIEIDGDAVQGYINGVPSAPGGQLANLIHRYRERIVGAASTFIDNGAQKIVIAGTWHHIDFDLAPRFEGCLTHVVAKDGSVSTKLYDERVFEWDETPHRVGYGFTTLMYGELIDFAEELHAMADNEVCKSRGRYMGASGLCAVGGMIWCTNDDLRTPVLYSAATCTSEVEFELDEEEEEYLAGQPIIGDGTLATAIASKLSDLKNEPGWFRGKDVDRLSHRPRKLRLSEVPDAIDAIGYWVQVRCGGTAVNSAFRLFGGVSEWQHEVLEKTTDADANDYLGNLYASDWIYDPTHLEPDREIRLLALGPVPCLSSVPL
;
A
#
# COMPACT_ATOMS: atom_id res chain seq x y z
N MET A 1 -5.00 19.52 -27.21
CA MET A 1 -4.06 19.07 -26.18
C MET A 1 -4.86 18.42 -25.07
N THR A 2 -4.73 17.10 -24.93
CA THR A 2 -5.29 16.37 -23.79
C THR A 2 -4.64 16.94 -22.53
N THR A 3 -5.45 17.44 -21.59
CA THR A 3 -5.00 17.89 -20.28
C THR A 3 -4.23 16.74 -19.63
N VAL A 4 -2.91 16.90 -19.46
CA VAL A 4 -2.09 15.94 -18.72
C VAL A 4 -2.68 15.86 -17.32
N ASP A 5 -3.05 14.66 -16.89
CA ASP A 5 -3.61 14.43 -15.56
C ASP A 5 -2.48 14.52 -14.53
N LEU A 6 -2.23 15.73 -14.02
CA LEU A 6 -1.12 16.05 -13.10
C LEU A 6 -1.28 15.39 -11.73
N TYR A 7 -2.47 14.87 -11.42
CA TYR A 7 -2.82 14.40 -10.08
C TYR A 7 -2.89 12.87 -9.98
N ARG A 8 -2.73 12.17 -11.10
CA ARG A 8 -2.81 10.71 -11.18
C ARG A 8 -1.53 10.14 -11.74
N LEU A 9 -0.67 9.65 -10.83
CA LEU A 9 0.57 8.97 -11.19
C LEU A 9 0.28 7.79 -12.14
N ALA A 10 -0.81 7.06 -11.89
CA ALA A 10 -1.25 5.94 -12.73
C ALA A 10 -1.49 6.28 -14.21
N ARG A 11 -1.64 7.57 -14.54
CA ARG A 11 -1.88 8.06 -15.91
C ARG A 11 -0.66 8.68 -16.55
N TYR A 12 0.48 8.68 -15.87
CA TYR A 12 1.68 9.32 -16.38
C TYR A 12 2.29 8.55 -17.56
N SER A 13 2.39 9.23 -18.70
CA SER A 13 3.10 8.75 -19.89
C SER A 13 3.61 9.94 -20.69
N LYS A 14 4.80 9.80 -21.27
CA LYS A 14 5.43 10.74 -22.20
C LYS A 14 5.38 10.17 -23.62
N PRO A 15 4.24 10.30 -24.33
CA PRO A 15 3.98 9.56 -25.57
C PRO A 15 4.93 9.90 -26.72
N ASP A 16 5.55 11.08 -26.68
CA ASP A 16 6.53 11.55 -27.65
C ASP A 16 7.98 11.10 -27.34
N PHE A 17 8.18 10.32 -26.28
CA PHE A 17 9.49 9.77 -25.93
C PHE A 17 9.97 8.77 -26.99
N LYS A 18 11.24 8.91 -27.38
CA LYS A 18 11.91 8.05 -28.34
C LYS A 18 13.30 7.71 -27.86
N THR A 19 13.69 6.47 -28.08
CA THR A 19 15.05 5.98 -27.86
C THR A 19 15.77 5.86 -29.20
N GLU A 20 17.07 6.13 -29.21
CA GLU A 20 17.87 5.98 -30.42
C GLU A 20 17.86 4.51 -30.88
N LYS A 21 17.59 4.28 -32.17
CA LYS A 21 17.71 2.92 -32.73
C LYS A 21 19.17 2.50 -32.65
N TYR A 22 19.40 1.29 -32.13
CA TYR A 22 20.73 0.71 -32.13
C TYR A 22 21.17 0.35 -33.56
N GLU A 23 21.96 1.21 -34.17
CA GLU A 23 22.76 0.88 -35.35
C GLU A 23 24.01 0.15 -34.84
N LYS A 24 24.12 -1.16 -35.13
CA LYS A 24 25.27 -2.00 -34.71
C LYS A 24 26.61 -1.27 -34.95
N PRO A 25 27.29 -0.76 -33.92
CA PRO A 25 28.65 -0.29 -34.05
C PRO A 25 29.57 -1.51 -33.98
N GLY A 26 30.81 -1.37 -34.46
CA GLY A 26 31.77 -2.46 -34.60
C GLY A 26 32.09 -3.26 -33.32
N PRO A 27 33.04 -4.22 -33.40
CA PRO A 27 33.20 -5.33 -32.45
C PRO A 27 33.51 -4.97 -30.99
N ASN A 28 33.68 -3.69 -30.64
CA ASN A 28 34.08 -3.22 -29.30
C ASN A 28 33.08 -2.22 -28.67
N HIS A 29 31.81 -2.21 -29.07
CA HIS A 29 30.81 -1.34 -28.45
C HIS A 29 29.96 -2.07 -27.41
N PHE A 30 29.94 -1.53 -26.19
CA PHE A 30 29.04 -1.96 -25.13
C PHE A 30 27.69 -1.26 -25.30
N VAL A 31 26.63 -2.06 -25.43
CA VAL A 31 25.26 -1.55 -25.40
C VAL A 31 24.95 -1.08 -23.99
N ARG A 32 24.69 0.22 -23.81
CA ARG A 32 24.36 0.78 -22.51
C ARG A 32 22.84 0.79 -22.30
N PRO A 33 22.33 0.40 -21.13
CA PRO A 33 20.90 0.55 -20.81
C PRO A 33 20.50 2.03 -20.94
N ASN A 34 19.34 2.28 -21.53
CA ASN A 34 18.82 3.63 -21.74
C ASN A 34 17.64 3.96 -20.84
N LEU A 35 17.10 2.97 -20.12
CA LEU A 35 16.02 3.13 -19.17
C LEU A 35 16.38 2.58 -17.79
N PHE A 36 15.82 3.21 -16.77
CA PHE A 36 15.90 2.83 -15.36
C PHE A 36 14.51 2.81 -14.76
N ALA A 37 14.18 1.73 -14.06
CA ALA A 37 12.94 1.56 -13.33
C ALA A 37 13.15 1.97 -11.86
N ARG A 38 12.36 2.91 -11.35
CA ARG A 38 12.24 3.21 -9.93
C ARG A 38 10.98 2.55 -9.37
N PRO A 39 11.05 1.78 -8.29
CA PRO A 39 9.86 1.19 -7.67
C PRO A 39 8.96 2.27 -7.08
N VAL A 40 7.65 2.02 -7.19
CA VAL A 40 6.58 2.80 -6.57
C VAL A 40 5.83 1.88 -5.61
N PHE A 41 5.64 2.32 -4.38
CA PHE A 41 4.92 1.54 -3.38
C PHE A 41 3.41 1.55 -3.64
N VAL A 42 2.73 0.47 -3.25
CA VAL A 42 1.27 0.33 -3.39
C VAL A 42 0.54 1.40 -2.60
N GLY A 43 -0.37 2.12 -3.25
CA GLY A 43 -1.30 3.05 -2.63
C GLY A 43 -2.14 3.77 -3.68
N PRO A 44 -3.28 4.39 -3.31
CA PRO A 44 -4.03 5.26 -4.21
C PRO A 44 -3.16 6.40 -4.74
N ASP A 45 -3.46 6.84 -5.96
CA ASP A 45 -2.87 8.04 -6.54
C ASP A 45 -3.11 9.21 -5.58
N ALA A 46 -2.06 9.97 -5.32
CA ALA A 46 -2.15 11.16 -4.52
C ALA A 46 -1.32 12.27 -5.13
N ALA A 47 -1.73 13.52 -4.88
CA ALA A 47 -0.95 14.66 -5.29
C ALA A 47 -1.07 15.81 -4.29
N ILE A 48 -0.05 16.66 -4.27
CA ILE A 48 -0.02 17.92 -3.54
C ILE A 48 0.24 19.02 -4.56
N GLU A 49 -0.77 19.86 -4.78
CA GLU A 49 -0.66 21.05 -5.60
C GLU A 49 -0.22 22.23 -4.74
N ILE A 50 0.71 23.02 -5.28
CA ILE A 50 1.26 24.20 -4.61
C ILE A 50 1.21 25.36 -5.61
N ASP A 51 0.36 26.34 -5.33
CA ASP A 51 0.16 27.58 -6.10
C ASP A 51 0.44 28.78 -5.20
N GLY A 52 1.67 29.29 -5.27
CA GLY A 52 2.19 30.26 -4.30
C GLY A 52 2.15 29.68 -2.89
N ASP A 53 1.37 30.31 -2.01
CA ASP A 53 1.16 29.88 -0.63
C ASP A 53 -0.02 28.89 -0.47
N ALA A 54 -0.84 28.70 -1.51
CA ALA A 54 -1.94 27.76 -1.45
C ALA A 54 -1.42 26.33 -1.66
N VAL A 55 -1.76 25.43 -0.74
CA VAL A 55 -1.39 24.01 -0.81
C VAL A 55 -2.64 23.15 -0.70
N GLN A 56 -2.91 22.33 -1.71
CA GLN A 56 -4.10 21.48 -1.78
C GLN A 56 -3.72 20.02 -2.06
N GLY A 57 -4.24 19.11 -1.24
CA GLY A 57 -4.10 17.68 -1.45
C GLY A 57 -5.14 17.12 -2.39
N TYR A 58 -4.80 16.07 -3.11
CA TYR A 58 -5.67 15.32 -4.01
C TYR A 58 -5.47 13.82 -3.79
N ILE A 59 -6.56 13.06 -3.85
CA ILE A 59 -6.57 11.59 -3.87
C ILE A 59 -7.33 11.15 -5.12
N ASN A 60 -6.71 10.32 -5.96
CA ASN A 60 -7.25 9.88 -7.25
C ASN A 60 -7.73 11.07 -8.12
N GLY A 61 -6.97 12.16 -8.11
CA GLY A 61 -7.29 13.39 -8.84
C GLY A 61 -8.49 14.19 -8.32
N VAL A 62 -9.05 13.86 -7.16
CA VAL A 62 -10.12 14.63 -6.50
C VAL A 62 -9.53 15.36 -5.28
N PRO A 63 -9.89 16.63 -5.03
CA PRO A 63 -9.44 17.34 -3.84
C PRO A 63 -9.73 16.55 -2.56
N SER A 64 -8.73 16.42 -1.68
CA SER A 64 -8.91 15.78 -0.38
C SER A 64 -9.82 16.59 0.54
N ALA A 65 -10.54 15.90 1.42
CA ALA A 65 -11.45 16.53 2.36
C ALA A 65 -10.71 17.50 3.31
N PRO A 66 -11.26 18.70 3.58
CA PRO A 66 -10.74 19.59 4.60
C PRO A 66 -10.70 18.88 5.97
N GLY A 67 -9.53 18.86 6.62
CA GLY A 67 -9.33 18.19 7.91
C GLY A 67 -9.10 16.67 7.85
N GLY A 68 -9.14 16.07 6.66
CA GLY A 68 -8.76 14.67 6.44
C GLY A 68 -7.25 14.43 6.64
N GLN A 69 -6.83 13.16 6.63
CA GLN A 69 -5.45 12.80 6.97
C GLN A 69 -4.38 13.45 6.08
N LEU A 70 -4.59 13.48 4.76
CA LEU A 70 -3.67 14.16 3.83
C LEU A 70 -3.64 15.67 4.08
N ALA A 71 -4.78 16.30 4.38
CA ALA A 71 -4.82 17.72 4.71
C ALA A 71 -4.05 18.03 6.00
N ASN A 72 -4.16 17.16 7.02
CA ASN A 72 -3.41 17.30 8.27
C ASN A 72 -1.90 17.09 8.05
N LEU A 73 -1.50 16.16 7.19
CA LEU A 73 -0.11 15.95 6.80
C LEU A 73 0.44 17.17 6.05
N ILE A 74 -0.30 17.72 5.08
CA ILE A 74 0.05 18.96 4.39
C ILE A 74 0.21 20.11 5.39
N HIS A 75 -0.71 20.25 6.34
CA HIS A 75 -0.62 21.30 7.35
C HIS A 75 0.65 21.17 8.20
N ARG A 76 0.99 19.95 8.63
CA ARG A 76 2.21 19.66 9.40
C ARG A 76 3.48 19.99 8.63
N TYR A 77 3.54 19.69 7.33
CA TYR A 77 4.73 19.91 6.49
C TYR A 77 4.68 21.19 5.66
N ARG A 78 3.73 22.10 5.92
CA ARG A 78 3.42 23.24 5.06
C ARG A 78 4.64 24.09 4.72
N GLU A 79 5.46 24.44 5.70
CA GLU A 79 6.65 25.28 5.49
C GLU A 79 7.67 24.61 4.57
N ARG A 80 7.90 23.29 4.74
CA ARG A 80 8.82 22.52 3.88
C ARG A 80 8.25 22.36 2.47
N ILE A 81 6.94 22.14 2.35
CA ILE A 81 6.25 22.04 1.06
C ILE A 81 6.37 23.35 0.27
N VAL A 82 6.03 24.47 0.89
CA VAL A 82 6.10 25.81 0.26
C VAL A 82 7.55 26.20 -0.03
N GLY A 83 8.49 25.89 0.88
CA GLY A 83 9.91 26.14 0.68
C GLY A 83 10.51 25.33 -0.49
N ALA A 84 10.08 24.08 -0.69
CA ALA A 84 10.47 23.32 -1.87
C ALA A 84 9.92 23.94 -3.17
N ALA A 85 8.69 24.47 -3.12
CA ALA A 85 8.06 25.12 -4.26
C ALA A 85 8.69 26.46 -4.64
N SER A 86 9.20 27.22 -3.65
CA SER A 86 9.69 28.58 -3.87
C SER A 86 10.80 28.64 -4.92
N THR A 87 11.70 27.65 -4.93
CA THR A 87 12.78 27.56 -5.92
C THR A 87 12.25 27.45 -7.35
N PHE A 88 11.12 26.78 -7.58
CA PHE A 88 10.52 26.69 -8.92
C PHE A 88 9.81 27.97 -9.30
N ILE A 89 9.12 28.58 -8.33
CA ILE A 89 8.38 29.84 -8.51
C ILE A 89 9.37 30.97 -8.86
N ASP A 90 10.51 31.03 -8.17
CA ASP A 90 11.61 31.96 -8.45
C ASP A 90 12.17 31.78 -9.87
N ASN A 91 12.12 30.55 -10.39
CA ASN A 91 12.51 30.19 -11.75
C ASN A 91 11.36 30.32 -12.76
N GLY A 92 10.25 30.97 -12.41
CA GLY A 92 9.16 31.32 -13.32
C GLY A 92 8.03 30.31 -13.43
N ALA A 93 8.01 29.26 -12.59
CA ALA A 93 6.85 28.38 -12.49
C ALA A 93 5.63 29.14 -11.97
N GLN A 94 4.45 28.81 -12.52
CA GLN A 94 3.17 29.27 -12.00
C GLN A 94 2.77 28.45 -10.77
N LYS A 95 2.82 27.13 -10.89
CA LYS A 95 2.50 26.19 -9.82
C LYS A 95 3.30 24.91 -9.98
N ILE A 96 3.37 24.12 -8.91
CA ILE A 96 3.93 22.78 -8.94
C ILE A 96 2.91 21.75 -8.42
N VAL A 97 3.00 20.53 -8.92
CA VAL A 97 2.21 19.39 -8.43
C VAL A 97 3.17 18.24 -8.15
N ILE A 98 3.25 17.85 -6.89
CA ILE A 98 3.98 16.65 -6.48
C ILE A 98 3.00 15.48 -6.56
N ALA A 99 3.21 14.56 -7.49
CA ALA A 99 2.39 13.37 -7.68
C ALA A 99 3.08 12.13 -7.11
N GLY A 100 2.31 11.22 -6.56
CA GLY A 100 2.81 10.10 -5.79
C GLY A 100 1.72 9.13 -5.37
N THR A 101 2.00 8.37 -4.33
CA THR A 101 1.05 7.43 -3.71
C THR A 101 0.78 7.83 -2.27
N TRP A 102 -0.46 7.67 -1.84
CA TRP A 102 -0.85 7.84 -0.45
C TRP A 102 -0.90 6.50 0.25
N HIS A 103 -0.25 6.40 1.40
CA HIS A 103 -0.20 5.19 2.21
C HIS A 103 -0.99 5.44 3.49
N HIS A 104 -2.17 4.82 3.53
CA HIS A 104 -2.92 4.62 4.76
C HIS A 104 -2.43 3.31 5.37
N ILE A 105 -1.92 3.35 6.59
CA ILE A 105 -1.37 2.16 7.22
C ILE A 105 -2.41 1.66 8.23
N ASP A 106 -2.77 0.39 8.11
CA ASP A 106 -3.50 -0.33 9.15
C ASP A 106 -2.74 -0.22 10.48
N PHE A 107 -3.43 0.29 11.49
CA PHE A 107 -3.13 0.36 12.93
C PHE A 107 -1.66 0.23 13.33
N ASP A 108 -1.05 1.40 13.63
CA ASP A 108 0.17 1.64 14.44
C ASP A 108 1.30 2.41 13.73
N LEU A 109 1.15 2.75 12.43
CA LEU A 109 2.12 3.59 11.71
C LEU A 109 1.50 4.90 11.20
N ALA A 110 2.32 5.95 11.13
CA ALA A 110 1.88 7.27 10.70
C ALA A 110 1.54 7.30 9.19
N PRO A 111 0.45 7.98 8.77
CA PRO A 111 0.11 8.12 7.37
C PRO A 111 1.24 8.80 6.59
N ARG A 112 1.48 8.35 5.36
CA ARG A 112 2.62 8.78 4.54
C ARG A 112 2.20 9.10 3.12
N PHE A 113 2.77 10.18 2.58
CA PHE A 113 2.74 10.49 1.16
C PHE A 113 4.11 10.18 0.55
N GLU A 114 4.14 9.34 -0.49
CA GLU A 114 5.37 9.01 -1.21
C GLU A 114 5.45 9.79 -2.52
N GLY A 115 6.28 10.84 -2.52
CA GLY A 115 6.54 11.65 -3.71
C GLY A 115 7.27 10.86 -4.80
N CYS A 116 6.70 10.85 -6.00
CA CYS A 116 7.22 10.09 -7.14
C CYS A 116 7.66 11.01 -8.28
N LEU A 117 6.78 11.91 -8.70
CA LEU A 117 6.99 12.87 -9.77
C LEU A 117 6.72 14.29 -9.29
N THR A 118 7.43 15.25 -9.87
CA THR A 118 7.18 16.67 -9.69
C THR A 118 6.87 17.28 -11.05
N HIS A 119 5.63 17.76 -11.21
CA HIS A 119 5.17 18.51 -12.36
C HIS A 119 5.35 20.00 -12.09
N VAL A 120 6.11 20.68 -12.95
CA VAL A 120 6.30 22.13 -12.91
C VAL A 120 5.50 22.75 -14.04
N VAL A 121 4.50 23.55 -13.68
CA VAL A 121 3.60 24.22 -14.63
C VAL A 121 4.09 25.65 -14.81
N ALA A 122 4.48 26.02 -16.02
CA ALA A 122 4.89 27.37 -16.37
C ALA A 122 3.67 28.27 -16.64
N LYS A 123 3.88 29.59 -16.69
CA LYS A 123 2.81 30.59 -16.91
C LYS A 123 2.10 30.49 -18.26
N ASP A 124 2.76 29.89 -19.25
CA ASP A 124 2.17 29.60 -20.57
C ASP A 124 1.33 28.31 -20.59
N GLY A 125 1.23 27.62 -19.44
CA GLY A 125 0.55 26.35 -19.29
C GLY A 125 1.37 25.13 -19.70
N SER A 126 2.63 25.32 -20.13
CA SER A 126 3.52 24.20 -20.41
C SER A 126 3.87 23.45 -19.12
N VAL A 127 4.00 22.13 -19.22
CA VAL A 127 4.29 21.25 -18.09
C VAL A 127 5.60 20.53 -18.35
N SER A 128 6.55 20.69 -17.42
CA SER A 128 7.74 19.86 -17.35
C SER A 128 7.61 18.89 -16.17
N THR A 129 8.03 17.65 -16.35
CA THR A 129 7.94 16.63 -15.29
C THR A 129 9.33 16.07 -15.01
N LYS A 130 9.66 15.93 -13.74
CA LYS A 130 10.90 15.30 -13.27
C LYS A 130 10.60 14.30 -12.16
N LEU A 131 11.58 13.47 -11.83
CA LEU A 131 11.51 12.66 -10.62
C LEU A 131 11.47 13.55 -9.38
N TYR A 132 10.69 13.12 -8.40
CA TYR A 132 10.63 13.75 -7.09
C TYR A 132 11.98 13.66 -6.37
N ASP A 133 12.48 14.81 -5.93
CA ASP A 133 13.72 14.98 -5.14
C ASP A 133 13.66 16.19 -4.19
N GLU A 134 12.46 16.71 -3.91
CA GLU A 134 12.24 17.94 -3.16
C GLU A 134 12.53 17.82 -1.65
N ARG A 135 12.72 16.59 -1.13
CA ARG A 135 13.06 16.30 0.28
C ARG A 135 12.16 17.02 1.28
N VAL A 136 10.85 16.99 1.02
CA VAL A 136 9.84 17.64 1.85
C VAL A 136 9.61 16.89 3.16
N PHE A 137 9.69 15.57 3.13
CA PHE A 137 9.30 14.72 4.25
C PHE A 137 10.51 14.13 4.96
N GLU A 138 10.31 13.69 6.21
CA GLU A 138 11.36 13.07 7.02
C GLU A 138 11.86 11.74 6.40
N TRP A 139 10.97 11.02 5.71
CA TRP A 139 11.30 9.77 5.05
C TRP A 139 11.97 9.94 3.67
N ASP A 140 12.10 11.16 3.18
CA ASP A 140 12.87 11.44 1.96
C ASP A 140 14.39 11.41 2.21
N GLU A 141 14.80 11.43 3.49
CA GLU A 141 16.20 11.41 3.90
C GLU A 141 16.75 9.98 4.03
N THR A 142 18.05 9.82 3.82
CA THR A 142 18.76 8.56 4.06
C THR A 142 18.74 8.22 5.56
N PRO A 143 18.47 6.96 5.97
CA PRO A 143 18.36 5.72 5.17
C PRO A 143 16.94 5.38 4.69
N HIS A 144 15.95 6.24 4.94
CA HIS A 144 14.53 5.95 4.70
C HIS A 144 14.13 6.08 3.22
N ARG A 145 14.94 6.77 2.41
CA ARG A 145 14.82 6.78 0.96
C ARG A 145 15.20 5.42 0.38
N VAL A 146 14.21 4.54 0.25
CA VAL A 146 14.37 3.26 -0.44
C VAL A 146 14.22 3.47 -1.94
N GLY A 147 15.22 3.04 -2.70
CA GLY A 147 15.28 3.25 -4.14
C GLY A 147 16.24 2.26 -4.78
N TYR A 148 15.87 0.98 -4.78
CA TYR A 148 16.53 -0.02 -5.61
C TYR A 148 15.73 -0.14 -6.90
N GLY A 149 16.40 0.14 -8.02
CA GLY A 149 15.82 0.03 -9.35
C GLY A 149 16.68 -0.86 -10.22
N PHE A 150 16.14 -1.32 -11.34
CA PHE A 150 16.89 -2.03 -12.36
C PHE A 150 16.94 -1.21 -13.64
N THR A 151 17.89 -1.53 -14.51
CA THR A 151 18.04 -0.87 -15.80
C THR A 151 17.67 -1.82 -16.92
N THR A 152 17.05 -1.29 -17.96
CA THR A 152 16.73 -2.04 -19.18
C THR A 152 17.07 -1.23 -20.42
N LEU A 153 16.91 -1.87 -21.57
CA LEU A 153 17.25 -1.34 -22.87
C LEU A 153 16.05 -1.49 -23.80
N MET A 154 15.53 -0.37 -24.30
CA MET A 154 14.43 -0.33 -25.27
C MET A 154 14.82 0.43 -26.53
N TYR A 155 14.13 0.18 -27.64
CA TYR A 155 14.40 0.85 -28.92
C TYR A 155 13.12 1.28 -29.62
N GLY A 156 13.14 2.47 -30.22
CA GLY A 156 12.00 3.00 -30.99
C GLY A 156 11.20 4.04 -30.22
N GLU A 157 9.91 4.14 -30.55
CA GLU A 157 8.98 5.08 -29.90
C GLU A 157 8.32 4.42 -28.70
N LEU A 158 7.93 5.20 -27.68
CA LEU A 158 7.32 4.64 -26.46
C LEU A 158 6.12 3.73 -26.75
N ILE A 159 5.31 4.08 -27.76
CA ILE A 159 4.14 3.28 -28.18
C ILE A 159 4.53 1.86 -28.62
N ASP A 160 5.74 1.66 -29.12
CA ASP A 160 6.21 0.37 -29.64
C ASP A 160 6.62 -0.59 -28.52
N PHE A 161 7.02 -0.07 -27.34
CA PHE A 161 7.58 -0.87 -26.23
C PHE A 161 6.90 -0.63 -24.88
N ALA A 162 5.85 0.19 -24.80
CA ALA A 162 5.14 0.46 -23.54
C ALA A 162 4.56 -0.83 -22.92
N GLU A 163 3.98 -1.71 -23.73
CA GLU A 163 3.44 -3.00 -23.27
C GLU A 163 4.54 -3.88 -22.65
N GLU A 164 5.73 -3.90 -23.25
CA GLU A 164 6.89 -4.63 -22.73
C GLU A 164 7.36 -4.05 -21.38
N LEU A 165 7.38 -2.73 -21.24
CA LEU A 165 7.68 -2.06 -19.97
C LEU A 165 6.64 -2.36 -18.89
N HIS A 166 5.35 -2.45 -19.25
CA HIS A 166 4.31 -2.90 -18.33
C HIS A 166 4.52 -4.34 -17.88
N ALA A 167 4.83 -5.25 -18.81
CA ALA A 167 5.11 -6.65 -18.49
C ALA A 167 6.38 -6.82 -17.63
N MET A 168 7.44 -6.06 -17.91
CA MET A 168 8.65 -6.07 -17.07
C MET A 168 8.36 -5.58 -15.66
N ALA A 169 7.60 -4.49 -15.51
CA ALA A 169 7.21 -3.99 -14.20
C ALA A 169 6.38 -5.03 -13.42
N ASP A 170 5.44 -5.69 -14.10
CA ASP A 170 4.61 -6.75 -13.53
C ASP A 170 5.44 -7.95 -13.05
N ASN A 171 6.36 -8.44 -13.90
CA ASN A 171 7.26 -9.54 -13.56
C ASN A 171 8.18 -9.19 -12.37
N GLU A 172 8.79 -8.01 -12.36
CA GLU A 172 9.69 -7.59 -11.28
C GLU A 172 8.95 -7.39 -9.96
N VAL A 173 7.73 -6.86 -9.99
CA VAL A 173 6.86 -6.83 -8.81
C VAL A 173 6.50 -8.25 -8.37
N CYS A 174 6.15 -9.14 -9.29
CA CYS A 174 5.84 -10.55 -8.99
C CYS A 174 7.03 -11.32 -8.38
N LYS A 175 8.28 -11.05 -8.78
CA LYS A 175 9.48 -11.67 -8.15
C LYS A 175 9.65 -11.27 -6.67
N SER A 176 9.12 -10.10 -6.30
CA SER A 176 9.10 -9.62 -4.92
C SER A 176 7.84 -10.01 -4.16
N ARG A 177 6.88 -10.67 -4.83
CA ARG A 177 5.62 -11.15 -4.25
C ARG A 177 5.94 -12.23 -3.20
N GLY A 178 5.28 -12.16 -2.05
CA GLY A 178 5.53 -13.06 -0.91
C GLY A 178 6.68 -12.64 0.02
N ARG A 179 7.59 -11.75 -0.40
CA ARG A 179 8.61 -11.14 0.47
C ARG A 179 8.00 -9.96 1.25
N TYR A 180 7.10 -10.28 2.17
CA TYR A 180 6.50 -9.30 3.08
C TYR A 180 7.55 -8.81 4.08
N MET A 181 7.58 -7.48 4.28
CA MET A 181 8.46 -6.73 5.19
C MET A 181 9.93 -6.61 4.75
N GLY A 182 10.26 -5.48 4.14
CA GLY A 182 11.53 -4.86 4.50
C GLY A 182 11.46 -4.46 5.98
N ALA A 183 12.54 -4.63 6.73
CA ALA A 183 12.71 -4.20 8.13
C ALA A 183 12.51 -2.68 8.37
N SER A 184 12.06 -1.94 7.36
CA SER A 184 11.85 -0.49 7.30
C SER A 184 10.38 -0.04 7.42
N GLY A 185 9.41 -0.96 7.45
CA GLY A 185 7.97 -0.62 7.58
C GLY A 185 7.32 -0.04 6.31
N LEU A 186 7.89 -0.29 5.12
CA LEU A 186 7.35 0.20 3.84
C LEU A 186 6.37 -0.79 3.19
N CYS A 187 5.37 -0.26 2.48
CA CYS A 187 4.39 -1.04 1.71
C CYS A 187 5.05 -1.85 0.58
N ALA A 188 4.34 -2.86 0.06
CA ALA A 188 4.78 -3.61 -1.12
C ALA A 188 4.99 -2.69 -2.34
N VAL A 189 5.80 -3.11 -3.30
CA VAL A 189 5.94 -2.40 -4.60
C VAL A 189 4.70 -2.67 -5.46
N GLY A 190 4.06 -1.62 -5.95
CA GLY A 190 2.82 -1.66 -6.76
C GLY A 190 3.01 -1.25 -8.22
N GLY A 191 4.21 -0.86 -8.60
CA GLY A 191 4.53 -0.47 -9.97
C GLY A 191 5.92 0.12 -10.09
N MET A 192 6.24 0.61 -11.29
CA MET A 192 7.53 1.19 -11.64
C MET A 192 7.37 2.50 -12.39
N ILE A 193 8.25 3.45 -12.12
CA ILE A 193 8.45 4.64 -12.96
C ILE A 193 9.69 4.42 -13.80
N TRP A 194 9.48 4.37 -15.11
CA TRP A 194 10.55 4.30 -16.10
C TRP A 194 11.10 5.69 -16.37
N CYS A 195 12.41 5.81 -16.30
CA CYS A 195 13.15 7.04 -16.52
C CYS A 195 14.29 6.80 -17.49
N THR A 196 14.79 7.86 -18.13
CA THR A 196 16.07 7.78 -18.85
C THR A 196 17.19 7.36 -17.91
N ASN A 197 18.13 6.57 -18.43
CA ASN A 197 19.33 6.14 -17.70
C ASN A 197 20.49 7.13 -17.89
N ASP A 198 20.20 8.42 -17.72
CA ASP A 198 21.15 9.52 -17.74
C ASP A 198 21.12 10.28 -16.40
N ASP A 199 21.96 11.31 -16.27
CA ASP A 199 22.05 12.12 -15.06
C ASP A 199 20.75 12.88 -14.75
N LEU A 200 19.92 13.14 -15.77
CA LEU A 200 18.66 13.87 -15.63
C LEU A 200 17.52 12.97 -15.15
N ARG A 201 17.62 11.66 -15.35
CA ARG A 201 16.60 10.66 -14.97
C ARG A 201 15.19 11.10 -15.37
N THR A 202 15.04 11.54 -16.62
CA THR A 202 13.79 12.08 -17.15
C THR A 202 12.70 11.00 -17.11
N PRO A 203 11.57 11.21 -16.40
CA PRO A 203 10.48 10.25 -16.38
C PRO A 203 9.86 10.05 -17.77
N VAL A 204 9.47 8.83 -18.06
CA VAL A 204 8.97 8.37 -19.37
C VAL A 204 7.58 7.76 -19.25
N LEU A 205 7.40 6.81 -18.34
CA LEU A 205 6.19 6.03 -18.22
C LEU A 205 6.02 5.56 -16.78
N TYR A 206 4.79 5.60 -16.27
CA TYR A 206 4.42 4.81 -15.10
C TYR A 206 3.79 3.48 -15.55
N SER A 207 4.29 2.38 -15.00
CA SER A 207 3.75 1.05 -15.19
C SER A 207 3.19 0.51 -13.87
N ALA A 208 1.87 0.53 -13.74
CA ALA A 208 1.18 -0.17 -12.66
C ALA A 208 1.43 -1.68 -12.78
N ALA A 209 1.70 -2.35 -11.67
CA ALA A 209 1.67 -3.80 -11.62
C ALA A 209 0.21 -4.26 -11.48
N THR A 210 -0.17 -5.21 -12.33
CA THR A 210 -1.46 -5.89 -12.33
C THR A 210 -1.40 -7.26 -11.63
N CYS A 211 -0.18 -7.75 -11.38
CA CYS A 211 0.15 -9.05 -10.82
C CYS A 211 -0.45 -10.22 -11.63
N THR A 212 -0.54 -10.06 -12.95
CA THR A 212 -1.11 -11.05 -13.89
C THR A 212 -0.06 -12.02 -14.44
N SER A 213 1.23 -11.68 -14.33
CA SER A 213 2.33 -12.54 -14.75
C SER A 213 2.50 -13.71 -13.78
N GLU A 214 2.28 -14.94 -14.27
CA GLU A 214 2.68 -16.17 -13.59
C GLU A 214 4.22 -16.24 -13.62
N VAL A 215 4.86 -16.06 -12.46
CA VAL A 215 6.28 -16.38 -12.32
C VAL A 215 6.34 -17.86 -11.97
N GLU A 216 6.84 -18.69 -12.89
CA GLU A 216 7.26 -20.06 -12.55
C GLU A 216 8.36 -19.92 -11.49
N PHE A 217 7.99 -20.13 -10.23
CA PHE A 217 8.97 -20.37 -9.19
C PHE A 217 9.58 -21.74 -9.49
N GLU A 218 10.85 -21.78 -9.88
CA GLU A 218 11.67 -22.95 -9.60
C GLU A 218 11.67 -23.07 -8.07
N LEU A 219 10.75 -23.89 -7.56
CA LEU A 219 10.75 -24.35 -6.18
C LEU A 219 12.09 -25.06 -5.98
N ASP A 220 13.04 -24.39 -5.33
CA ASP A 220 13.97 -25.13 -4.50
C ASP A 220 13.08 -25.87 -3.49
N GLU A 221 12.90 -27.19 -3.70
CA GLU A 221 11.96 -28.06 -2.95
C GLU A 221 12.29 -28.19 -1.46
N GLU A 222 13.25 -27.43 -0.93
CA GLU A 222 13.62 -27.39 0.48
C GLU A 222 13.37 -25.97 1.03
N GLU A 223 12.25 -25.83 1.77
CA GLU A 223 11.83 -24.67 2.58
C GLU A 223 11.05 -23.53 1.89
N GLU A 224 9.87 -23.79 1.31
CA GLU A 224 8.74 -22.86 1.45
C GLU A 224 7.48 -23.62 1.86
N GLU A 225 7.33 -23.79 3.17
CA GLU A 225 6.07 -24.11 3.81
C GLU A 225 5.12 -22.93 3.52
N TYR A 226 4.22 -23.09 2.54
CA TYR A 226 3.16 -22.11 2.28
C TYR A 226 2.31 -21.96 3.53
N LEU A 227 2.61 -20.93 4.34
CA LEU A 227 1.81 -20.58 5.51
C LEU A 227 0.47 -20.00 5.02
N ALA A 228 -0.62 -20.70 5.34
CA ALA A 228 -1.97 -20.16 5.23
C ALA A 228 -2.04 -18.80 5.95
N GLY A 229 -2.58 -17.76 5.28
CA GLY A 229 -2.73 -16.43 5.87
C GLY A 229 -1.95 -15.28 5.23
N GLN A 230 -1.38 -15.43 4.02
CA GLN A 230 -0.82 -14.28 3.32
C GLN A 230 -1.91 -13.27 2.88
N PRO A 231 -1.70 -11.95 3.04
CA PRO A 231 -2.67 -10.93 2.69
C PRO A 231 -2.89 -10.83 1.17
N ILE A 232 -4.16 -10.88 0.80
CA ILE A 232 -4.64 -10.85 -0.58
C ILE A 232 -4.56 -9.43 -1.13
N ILE A 233 -4.10 -9.29 -2.38
CA ILE A 233 -3.94 -8.02 -3.09
C ILE A 233 -5.33 -7.41 -3.36
N GLY A 234 -5.69 -6.39 -2.58
CA GLY A 234 -6.76 -5.43 -2.90
C GLY A 234 -6.17 -4.09 -3.38
N ASP A 235 -7.03 -3.19 -3.87
CA ASP A 235 -6.72 -1.82 -4.36
C ASP A 235 -6.11 -0.85 -3.32
N GLY A 236 -5.55 -1.37 -2.22
CA GLY A 236 -5.04 -0.62 -1.08
C GLY A 236 -6.13 -0.13 -0.12
N THR A 237 -7.41 -0.43 -0.37
CA THR A 237 -8.47 -0.13 0.59
C THR A 237 -8.77 -1.34 1.47
N LEU A 238 -9.03 -1.07 2.75
CA LEU A 238 -9.52 -2.06 3.71
C LEU A 238 -10.80 -2.75 3.20
N ALA A 239 -11.64 -2.02 2.45
CA ALA A 239 -12.87 -2.57 1.87
C ALA A 239 -12.62 -3.64 0.81
N THR A 240 -11.66 -3.44 -0.09
CA THR A 240 -11.33 -4.40 -1.15
C THR A 240 -10.54 -5.59 -0.62
N ALA A 241 -9.63 -5.37 0.34
CA ALA A 241 -8.97 -6.46 1.06
C ALA A 241 -9.98 -7.35 1.79
N ILE A 242 -10.98 -6.74 2.45
CA ILE A 242 -12.08 -7.47 3.09
C ILE A 242 -12.97 -8.18 2.07
N ALA A 243 -13.34 -7.53 0.96
CA ALA A 243 -14.20 -8.12 -0.06
C ALA A 243 -13.55 -9.33 -0.75
N SER A 244 -12.25 -9.24 -1.07
CA SER A 244 -11.49 -10.36 -1.63
C SER A 244 -11.38 -11.51 -0.63
N LYS A 245 -10.97 -11.23 0.62
CA LYS A 245 -10.85 -12.26 1.66
C LYS A 245 -12.20 -12.92 1.99
N LEU A 246 -13.31 -12.18 1.93
CA LEU A 246 -14.66 -12.72 2.03
C LEU A 246 -15.03 -13.62 0.86
N SER A 247 -14.54 -13.33 -0.35
CA SER A 247 -14.75 -14.17 -1.52
C SER A 247 -13.97 -15.48 -1.42
N ASP A 248 -12.72 -15.41 -0.97
CA ASP A 248 -11.82 -16.56 -0.84
C ASP A 248 -12.31 -17.50 0.28
N LEU A 249 -12.64 -16.94 1.45
CA LEU A 249 -13.18 -17.70 2.58
C LEU A 249 -14.50 -18.42 2.28
N LYS A 250 -15.33 -17.90 1.36
CA LYS A 250 -16.58 -18.56 0.94
C LYS A 250 -16.36 -19.82 0.12
N ASN A 251 -15.24 -19.90 -0.59
CA ASN A 251 -14.97 -20.95 -1.56
C ASN A 251 -13.93 -21.97 -1.06
N GLU A 252 -13.13 -21.60 -0.05
CA GLU A 252 -12.10 -22.48 0.51
C GLU A 252 -12.63 -23.38 1.64
N PRO A 253 -12.27 -24.69 1.64
CA PRO A 253 -12.45 -25.54 2.81
C PRO A 253 -11.53 -25.09 3.95
N GLY A 254 -11.98 -25.26 5.19
CA GLY A 254 -11.16 -24.95 6.37
C GLY A 254 -10.24 -26.08 6.74
N TRP A 255 -9.12 -25.76 7.38
CA TRP A 255 -8.14 -26.75 7.82
C TRP A 255 -8.12 -26.84 9.34
N PHE A 256 -8.67 -27.92 9.90
CA PHE A 256 -8.73 -28.12 11.35
C PHE A 256 -7.95 -29.37 11.77
N ARG A 257 -6.88 -29.19 12.56
CA ARG A 257 -6.04 -30.29 13.10
C ARG A 257 -5.59 -31.29 12.02
N GLY A 258 -5.15 -30.79 10.87
CA GLY A 258 -4.68 -31.63 9.78
C GLY A 258 -5.78 -32.23 8.90
N LYS A 259 -7.03 -31.73 8.97
CA LYS A 259 -8.16 -32.24 8.20
C LYS A 259 -8.95 -31.12 7.54
N ASP A 260 -9.28 -31.32 6.27
CA ASP A 260 -10.23 -30.48 5.55
C ASP A 260 -11.63 -30.64 6.14
N VAL A 261 -12.24 -29.52 6.51
CA VAL A 261 -13.57 -29.47 7.11
C VAL A 261 -14.40 -28.33 6.53
N ASP A 262 -15.70 -28.56 6.42
CA ASP A 262 -16.65 -27.49 6.14
C ASP A 262 -16.73 -26.54 7.35
N ARG A 263 -16.25 -25.30 7.17
CA ARG A 263 -16.18 -24.26 8.20
C ARG A 263 -17.54 -23.85 8.76
N LEU A 264 -18.63 -23.99 7.97
CA LEU A 264 -19.98 -23.66 8.43
C LEU A 264 -20.54 -24.75 9.34
N SER A 265 -20.39 -26.01 8.95
CA SER A 265 -20.95 -27.16 9.69
C SER A 265 -20.07 -27.62 10.85
N HIS A 266 -18.75 -27.38 10.82
CA HIS A 266 -17.78 -27.95 11.76
C HIS A 266 -17.02 -26.91 12.59
N ARG A 267 -17.76 -25.98 13.20
CA ARG A 267 -17.18 -24.95 14.05
C ARG A 267 -16.79 -25.50 15.43
N PRO A 268 -15.51 -25.37 15.86
CA PRO A 268 -15.06 -25.91 17.14
C PRO A 268 -15.64 -25.13 18.32
N ARG A 269 -15.84 -25.80 19.46
CA ARG A 269 -16.34 -25.15 20.67
C ARG A 269 -15.32 -24.17 21.27
N LYS A 270 -14.03 -24.49 21.17
CA LYS A 270 -12.92 -23.65 21.61
C LYS A 270 -11.82 -23.70 20.56
N LEU A 271 -11.13 -22.58 20.35
CA LEU A 271 -9.97 -22.49 19.47
C LEU A 271 -9.03 -21.39 19.95
N ARG A 272 -7.75 -21.45 19.55
CA ARG A 272 -6.80 -20.35 19.79
C ARG A 272 -7.01 -19.24 18.77
N LEU A 273 -6.67 -18.00 19.13
CA LEU A 273 -6.71 -16.87 18.18
C LEU A 273 -5.91 -17.17 16.90
N SER A 274 -4.75 -17.82 17.03
CA SER A 274 -3.93 -18.22 15.89
C SER A 274 -4.61 -19.22 14.95
N GLU A 275 -5.58 -20.00 15.44
CA GLU A 275 -6.30 -21.03 14.67
C GLU A 275 -7.56 -20.46 13.99
N VAL A 276 -8.00 -19.24 14.37
CA VAL A 276 -9.21 -18.61 13.85
C VAL A 276 -9.24 -18.45 12.33
N PRO A 277 -8.21 -17.90 11.66
CA PRO A 277 -8.29 -17.66 10.22
C PRO A 277 -8.47 -18.94 9.41
N ASP A 278 -8.00 -20.08 9.93
CA ASP A 278 -8.06 -21.37 9.23
C ASP A 278 -9.32 -22.17 9.60
N ALA A 279 -9.78 -22.05 10.85
CA ALA A 279 -10.84 -22.86 11.42
C ALA A 279 -12.26 -22.30 11.22
N ILE A 280 -12.42 -20.98 11.06
CA ILE A 280 -13.73 -20.34 10.92
C ILE A 280 -13.71 -19.21 9.90
N ASP A 281 -14.89 -18.79 9.42
CA ASP A 281 -15.05 -17.76 8.37
C ASP A 281 -14.81 -16.31 8.86
N ALA A 282 -13.84 -16.11 9.74
CA ALA A 282 -13.53 -14.81 10.32
C ALA A 282 -12.39 -14.14 9.54
N ILE A 283 -12.65 -12.93 9.02
CA ILE A 283 -11.63 -12.11 8.33
C ILE A 283 -10.70 -11.36 9.30
N GLY A 284 -11.14 -11.22 10.55
CA GLY A 284 -10.51 -10.46 11.61
C GLY A 284 -11.19 -10.72 12.95
N TYR A 285 -10.77 -9.99 13.97
CA TYR A 285 -11.25 -10.11 15.34
C TYR A 285 -11.40 -8.72 15.98
N TRP A 286 -12.32 -8.58 16.91
CA TRP A 286 -12.48 -7.38 17.73
C TRP A 286 -11.64 -7.50 19.00
N VAL A 287 -11.02 -6.39 19.39
CA VAL A 287 -10.36 -6.20 20.67
C VAL A 287 -11.20 -5.22 21.48
N GLN A 288 -11.83 -5.74 22.52
CA GLN A 288 -12.48 -4.93 23.54
C GLN A 288 -11.48 -4.57 24.63
N VAL A 289 -11.46 -3.32 25.05
CA VAL A 289 -10.59 -2.81 26.12
C VAL A 289 -11.46 -2.15 27.17
N ARG A 290 -11.21 -2.46 28.45
CA ARG A 290 -11.79 -1.73 29.58
C ARG A 290 -10.70 -1.40 30.60
N CYS A 291 -10.80 -0.21 31.20
CA CYS A 291 -9.93 0.23 32.29
C CYS A 291 -10.80 0.70 33.47
N GLY A 292 -10.55 0.17 34.68
CA GLY A 292 -11.09 0.73 35.93
C GLY A 292 -12.61 1.01 35.97
N GLY A 293 -13.45 0.19 35.31
CA GLY A 293 -14.91 0.34 35.32
C GLY A 293 -15.49 1.36 34.31
N THR A 294 -14.70 1.86 33.37
CA THR A 294 -15.17 2.75 32.28
C THR A 294 -15.69 1.99 31.04
N ALA A 295 -16.31 2.74 30.12
CA ALA A 295 -16.94 2.22 28.90
C ALA A 295 -15.98 1.39 28.04
N VAL A 296 -16.46 0.25 27.54
CA VAL A 296 -15.69 -0.68 26.71
C VAL A 296 -15.40 -0.05 25.36
N ASN A 297 -14.12 0.21 25.07
CA ASN A 297 -13.70 0.61 23.73
C ASN A 297 -13.47 -0.64 22.88
N SER A 298 -13.84 -0.61 21.60
CA SER A 298 -13.77 -1.78 20.72
C SER A 298 -13.08 -1.41 19.41
N ALA A 299 -12.03 -2.14 19.07
CA ALA A 299 -11.28 -1.96 17.82
C ALA A 299 -11.26 -3.26 17.01
N PHE A 300 -11.47 -3.17 15.70
CA PHE A 300 -11.38 -4.33 14.81
C PHE A 300 -9.97 -4.49 14.25
N ARG A 301 -9.46 -5.72 14.22
CA ARG A 301 -8.14 -6.08 13.69
C ARG A 301 -8.27 -7.15 12.61
N LEU A 302 -7.54 -7.02 11.52
CA LEU A 302 -7.43 -8.08 10.51
C LEU A 302 -6.40 -9.14 10.91
N PHE A 303 -6.63 -10.38 10.47
CA PHE A 303 -5.59 -11.41 10.50
C PHE A 303 -4.52 -11.12 9.44
N GLY A 304 -3.26 -11.05 9.85
CA GLY A 304 -2.10 -10.74 8.97
C GLY A 304 -0.93 -10.03 9.66
N GLY A 305 -1.15 -9.45 10.85
CA GLY A 305 -0.09 -8.90 11.70
C GLY A 305 0.34 -9.85 12.82
N VAL A 306 1.49 -9.58 13.45
CA VAL A 306 1.94 -10.30 14.66
C VAL A 306 0.99 -9.95 15.80
N SER A 307 0.10 -10.88 16.15
CA SER A 307 -0.73 -10.73 17.35
C SER A 307 0.08 -11.05 18.60
N GLU A 308 -0.05 -10.22 19.63
CA GLU A 308 0.49 -10.51 20.97
C GLU A 308 -0.30 -11.63 21.69
N TRP A 309 -1.44 -12.02 21.13
CA TRP A 309 -2.42 -12.92 21.75
C TRP A 309 -2.62 -14.23 20.99
N GLN A 310 -1.61 -14.68 20.24
CA GLN A 310 -1.71 -15.89 19.40
C GLN A 310 -2.20 -17.13 20.17
N HIS A 311 -1.84 -17.23 21.44
CA HIS A 311 -2.17 -18.38 22.29
C HIS A 311 -3.48 -18.24 23.05
N GLU A 312 -4.15 -17.08 22.96
CA GLU A 312 -5.39 -16.84 23.69
C GLU A 312 -6.53 -17.70 23.17
N VAL A 313 -7.30 -18.27 24.09
CA VAL A 313 -8.37 -19.19 23.78
C VAL A 313 -9.69 -18.45 23.66
N LEU A 314 -10.32 -18.61 22.50
CA LEU A 314 -11.66 -18.15 22.20
C LEU A 314 -12.64 -19.29 22.41
N GLU A 315 -13.71 -19.03 23.16
CA GLU A 315 -14.80 -19.97 23.39
C GLU A 315 -16.05 -19.52 22.66
N LYS A 316 -16.80 -20.48 22.11
CA LYS A 316 -18.07 -20.21 21.47
C LYS A 316 -19.04 -19.67 22.52
N THR A 317 -19.52 -18.45 22.31
CA THR A 317 -20.43 -17.78 23.23
C THR A 317 -21.77 -18.51 23.25
N THR A 318 -22.35 -18.64 24.43
CA THR A 318 -23.76 -19.04 24.56
C THR A 318 -24.64 -17.82 24.34
N ASP A 319 -25.81 -17.96 23.71
CA ASP A 319 -26.72 -16.90 23.22
C ASP A 319 -27.18 -15.82 24.24
N ALA A 320 -26.71 -15.88 25.50
CA ALA A 320 -27.21 -15.09 26.60
C ALA A 320 -26.82 -13.59 26.58
N ASP A 321 -25.70 -13.20 25.96
CA ASP A 321 -25.17 -11.81 26.08
C ASP A 321 -24.81 -11.17 24.73
N ALA A 322 -25.74 -11.17 23.77
CA ALA A 322 -25.52 -10.66 22.41
C ALA A 322 -25.03 -9.19 22.32
N ASN A 323 -25.36 -8.37 23.33
CA ASN A 323 -24.95 -6.95 23.37
C ASN A 323 -23.48 -6.76 23.78
N ASP A 324 -22.95 -7.61 24.66
CA ASP A 324 -21.59 -7.46 25.17
C ASP A 324 -20.53 -7.97 24.18
N TYR A 325 -20.93 -8.84 23.25
CA TYR A 325 -20.04 -9.44 22.25
C TYR A 325 -20.14 -8.81 20.86
N LEU A 326 -20.82 -7.67 20.70
CA LEU A 326 -20.98 -7.00 19.40
C LEU A 326 -21.50 -7.94 18.29
N GLY A 327 -22.32 -8.94 18.64
CA GLY A 327 -22.78 -9.96 17.68
C GLY A 327 -21.73 -10.99 17.23
N ASN A 328 -20.58 -11.09 17.90
CA ASN A 328 -19.58 -12.13 17.66
C ASN A 328 -19.99 -13.45 18.33
N LEU A 329 -19.66 -14.58 17.69
CA LEU A 329 -19.95 -15.93 18.16
C LEU A 329 -18.85 -16.54 19.03
N TYR A 330 -17.67 -15.93 19.04
CA TYR A 330 -16.53 -16.37 19.83
C TYR A 330 -16.01 -15.23 20.68
N ALA A 331 -15.69 -15.52 21.93
CA ALA A 331 -15.10 -14.57 22.87
C ALA A 331 -14.05 -15.24 23.75
N SER A 332 -13.01 -14.51 24.10
CA SER A 332 -12.10 -14.89 25.20
C SER A 332 -12.70 -14.45 26.54
N ASP A 333 -12.12 -14.94 27.63
CA ASP A 333 -12.27 -14.28 28.92
C ASP A 333 -11.60 -12.89 28.90
N TRP A 334 -11.94 -12.05 29.88
CA TRP A 334 -11.16 -10.84 30.12
C TRP A 334 -9.78 -11.24 30.64
N ILE A 335 -8.74 -10.81 29.95
CA ILE A 335 -7.34 -11.03 30.32
C ILE A 335 -6.67 -9.68 30.59
N TYR A 336 -5.65 -9.66 31.43
CA TYR A 336 -4.85 -8.47 31.62
C TYR A 336 -4.00 -8.20 30.40
N ASP A 337 -3.85 -6.93 30.02
CA ASP A 337 -3.02 -6.53 28.89
C ASP A 337 -1.57 -7.03 29.11
N PRO A 338 -1.04 -7.92 28.25
CA PRO A 338 0.29 -8.50 28.41
C PRO A 338 1.42 -7.47 28.24
N THR A 339 1.13 -6.30 27.67
CA THR A 339 2.10 -5.20 27.57
C THR A 339 2.36 -4.51 28.91
N HIS A 340 1.50 -4.71 29.91
CA HIS A 340 1.58 -4.14 31.27
C HIS A 340 1.76 -2.60 31.33
N LEU A 341 1.45 -1.88 30.24
CA LEU A 341 1.57 -0.41 30.20
C LEU A 341 0.59 0.28 31.16
N GLU A 342 -0.56 -0.35 31.41
CA GLU A 342 -1.56 0.08 32.39
C GLU A 342 -1.97 -1.13 33.26
N PRO A 343 -1.81 -1.07 34.59
CA PRO A 343 -2.01 -2.22 35.46
C PRO A 343 -3.47 -2.68 35.57
N ASP A 344 -4.42 -1.79 35.31
CA ASP A 344 -5.86 -2.05 35.41
C ASP A 344 -6.54 -2.24 34.04
N ARG A 345 -5.73 -2.43 32.99
CA ARG A 345 -6.23 -2.59 31.62
C ARG A 345 -6.50 -4.06 31.34
N GLU A 346 -7.77 -4.34 31.09
CA GLU A 346 -8.24 -5.65 30.69
C GLU A 346 -8.69 -5.63 29.24
N ILE A 347 -8.40 -6.71 28.53
CA ILE A 347 -8.74 -6.91 27.13
C ILE A 347 -9.57 -8.17 26.96
N ARG A 348 -10.44 -8.17 25.95
CA ARG A 348 -11.21 -9.32 25.51
C ARG A 348 -11.19 -9.39 23.99
N LEU A 349 -10.98 -10.58 23.47
CA LEU A 349 -10.93 -10.85 22.04
C LEU A 349 -12.25 -11.45 21.59
N LEU A 350 -12.82 -10.95 20.50
CA LEU A 350 -14.04 -11.47 19.91
C LEU A 350 -13.82 -11.83 18.45
N ALA A 351 -14.40 -12.93 17.99
CA ALA A 351 -14.28 -13.35 16.60
C ALA A 351 -15.60 -13.84 16.03
N LEU A 352 -15.70 -13.81 14.70
CA LEU A 352 -16.86 -14.25 13.94
C LEU A 352 -18.13 -13.47 14.28
N GLY A 353 -18.14 -12.18 13.94
CA GLY A 353 -19.24 -11.26 14.12
C GLY A 353 -19.30 -10.21 13.00
N PRO A 354 -20.16 -9.20 13.12
CA PRO A 354 -20.27 -8.13 12.14
C PRO A 354 -18.94 -7.41 11.96
N VAL A 355 -18.55 -7.27 10.71
CA VAL A 355 -17.41 -6.44 10.28
C VAL A 355 -17.83 -4.98 10.44
N PRO A 356 -16.96 -4.07 10.94
CA PRO A 356 -17.29 -2.66 11.01
C PRO A 356 -17.75 -2.16 9.64
N CYS A 357 -18.80 -1.32 9.62
CA CYS A 357 -19.20 -0.62 8.41
C CYS A 357 -18.05 0.29 7.98
N LEU A 358 -17.25 -0.18 7.02
CA LEU A 358 -16.25 0.64 6.39
C LEU A 358 -16.97 1.71 5.60
N SER A 359 -16.85 2.94 6.07
CA SER A 359 -17.31 4.09 5.31
C SER A 359 -16.60 4.06 3.95
N SER A 360 -17.37 3.88 2.88
CA SER A 360 -16.91 4.16 1.51
C SER A 360 -16.67 5.64 1.28
N VAL A 361 -17.05 6.48 2.25
CA VAL A 361 -16.71 7.90 2.32
C VAL A 361 -15.36 8.03 3.03
N PRO A 362 -14.35 8.63 2.38
CA PRO A 362 -13.07 8.89 3.02
C PRO A 362 -13.26 9.80 4.25
N LEU A 363 -12.58 9.47 5.34
CA LEU A 363 -12.49 10.33 6.55
C LEU A 363 -11.48 11.47 6.34
#